data_AF-A0A9D7BTZ6-F1
#
_entry.id   AF-A0A9D7BTZ6-F1
#
_cell.length_a   1.000
_cell.length_b   1.000
_cell.length_c   1.000
_cell.angle_alpha   90.00
_cell.angle_beta   90.00
_cell.angle_gamma   90.00
#
_symmetry.space_group_name_H-M   'P 1'
#
loop_
_entity.id
_entity.type
_entity.pdbx_description
1 polymer ?
#
loop_
_entity_poly.entity_id
_entity_poly.type
_entity_poly.pdbx_seq_one_letter_code
_entity_poly.pdbx_strand_id
1 'polypeptide(L)' 'MAEIVVQRQPGAYNARDLAAFVATCSDDVALYRAKSGTPLALGKRALAEFHEDSRFGR' A
#
# COMPACT_ATOMS: atom_id res chain seq x y z
N MET A 1 -1.62 19.38 5.78
CA MET A 1 -0.75 18.23 6.17
C MET A 1 -1.15 16.91 5.51
N ALA A 2 -2.41 16.70 5.11
CA ALA A 2 -2.83 15.51 4.34
C ALA A 2 -2.27 15.49 2.89
N GLU A 3 -2.10 16.65 2.26
CA GLU A 3 -1.61 16.78 0.89
C GLU A 3 -0.19 16.20 0.69
N ILE A 4 0.71 16.35 1.67
CA ILE A 4 2.08 15.80 1.61
C ILE A 4 2.08 14.27 1.62
N VAL A 5 1.16 13.65 2.37
CA VAL A 5 1.02 12.19 2.42
C VAL A 5 0.49 11.66 1.08
N VAL A 6 -0.50 12.37 0.51
CA VAL A 6 -1.08 12.06 -0.81
C VAL A 6 -0.05 12.14 -1.93
N GLN A 7 0.92 13.05 -1.87
CA GLN A 7 1.99 13.15 -2.89
C GLN A 7 3.13 12.15 -2.69
N ARG A 8 3.39 11.73 -1.44
CA ARG A 8 4.45 10.75 -1.12
C ARG A 8 4.07 9.33 -1.53
N GLN A 9 2.81 8.96 -1.39
CA GLN A 9 2.31 7.63 -1.73
C GLN A 9 2.55 7.23 -3.21
N PRO A 10 2.20 8.06 -4.23
CA PRO A 10 2.49 7.75 -5.63
C PRO A 10 3.99 7.79 -5.95
N GLY A 11 4.77 8.65 -5.26
CA GLY A 11 6.22 8.68 -5.39
C GLY A 11 6.87 7.37 -4.93
N ALA A 12 6.51 6.89 -3.73
CA ALA A 12 7.00 5.61 -3.20
C ALA A 12 6.54 4.42 -4.05
N TYR A 13 5.29 4.46 -4.52
CA TYR A 13 4.75 3.42 -5.41
C TYR A 13 5.53 3.36 -6.73
N ASN A 14 5.76 4.50 -7.39
CA ASN A 14 6.52 4.58 -8.65
C ASN A 14 7.99 4.18 -8.47
N ALA A 15 8.61 4.53 -7.33
CA ALA A 15 9.98 4.16 -7.00
C ALA A 15 10.16 2.68 -6.66
N ARG A 16 9.08 1.89 -6.63
CA ARG A 16 9.07 0.52 -6.11
C ARG A 16 9.62 0.44 -4.66
N ASP A 17 9.37 1.46 -3.84
CA ASP A 17 9.75 1.48 -2.41
C ASP A 17 8.55 1.10 -1.54
N LEU A 18 8.48 -0.20 -1.23
CA LEU A 18 7.39 -0.75 -0.43
C LEU A 18 7.38 -0.23 1.01
N ALA A 19 8.55 -0.04 1.62
CA ALA A 19 8.66 0.45 2.99
C ALA A 19 8.16 1.90 3.08
N ALA A 20 8.57 2.76 2.15
CA ALA A 20 8.10 4.13 2.08
C ALA A 20 6.60 4.21 1.76
N PHE A 21 6.08 3.31 0.92
CA PHE A 21 4.65 3.26 0.60
C PHE A 21 3.80 2.88 1.82
N VAL A 22 4.16 1.78 2.51
CA VAL A 22 3.45 1.28 3.69
C VAL A 22 3.52 2.26 4.86
N ALA A 23 4.60 3.04 4.96
CA ALA A 23 4.74 4.10 5.96
C ALA A 23 3.72 5.25 5.78
N THR A 24 3.20 5.47 4.57
CA THR A 24 2.16 6.49 4.32
C THR A 24 0.75 6.02 4.69
N CYS A 25 0.56 4.72 4.93
CA CYS A 25 -0.73 4.13 5.25
C CYS A 25 -0.99 4.13 6.77
N SER A 26 -2.27 4.18 7.16
CA SER A 26 -2.71 3.94 8.54
C SER A 26 -2.48 2.48 8.96
N ASP A 27 -2.47 2.20 10.26
CA ASP A 27 -2.31 0.84 10.78
C ASP A 27 -3.51 -0.06 10.37
N ASP A 28 -4.73 0.49 10.45
CA ASP A 28 -6.00 -0.13 10.00
C ASP A 28 -6.28 -0.01 8.48
N VAL A 29 -5.26 0.16 7.64
CA VAL A 29 -5.46 0.25 6.18
C VAL A 29 -6.11 -1.03 5.63
N ALA A 30 -7.09 -0.88 4.75
CA ALA A 30 -7.75 -2.01 4.09
C ALA A 30 -7.64 -1.90 2.58
N LEU A 31 -7.07 -2.94 1.95
CA LEU A 31 -6.95 -3.05 0.51
C LEU A 31 -8.07 -3.93 -0.03
N TYR A 32 -8.80 -3.42 -1.02
CA TYR A 32 -9.91 -4.12 -1.66
C TYR A 32 -9.65 -4.35 -3.15
N ARG A 33 -10.16 -5.46 -3.67
CA ARG A 33 -10.21 -5.70 -5.11
C ARG A 33 -11.34 -4.87 -5.71
N ALA A 34 -10.99 -3.90 -6.57
CA ALA A 34 -11.93 -2.95 -7.15
C ALA A 34 -13.17 -3.58 -7.83
N LYS A 35 -13.02 -4.75 -8.48
CA LYS A 35 -14.13 -5.40 -9.18
C LYS A 35 -15.13 -6.12 -8.27
N SER A 36 -14.68 -6.65 -7.13
CA SER A 36 -15.51 -7.53 -6.29
C SER A 36 -15.76 -6.97 -4.89
N GLY A 37 -15.07 -5.91 -4.49
CA GLY A 37 -15.11 -5.40 -3.12
C GLY A 37 -14.53 -6.38 -2.09
N THR A 38 -13.88 -7.46 -2.54
CA THR A 38 -13.28 -8.46 -1.65
C THR A 38 -12.03 -7.88 -1.00
N PRO A 39 -11.86 -7.97 0.33
CA PRO A 39 -10.63 -7.55 0.99
C PRO A 39 -9.48 -8.46 0.53
N LEU A 40 -8.38 -7.84 0.11
CA LEU A 40 -7.14 -8.51 -0.28
C LEU A 40 -6.12 -8.47 0.86
N ALA A 41 -6.11 -7.38 1.62
CA ALA A 41 -5.27 -7.23 2.80
C ALA A 41 -5.97 -6.33 3.82
N LEU A 42 -5.87 -6.70 5.10
CA LEU A 42 -6.39 -5.92 6.22
C LEU A 42 -5.25 -5.64 7.19
N GLY A 43 -5.00 -4.36 7.41
CA GLY A 43 -3.91 -3.87 8.22
C GLY A 43 -2.61 -3.69 7.44
N LYS A 44 -1.75 -2.83 8.00
CA LYS A 44 -0.47 -2.42 7.41
C LYS A 44 0.47 -3.58 7.12
N ARG A 45 0.51 -4.60 7.99
CA ARG A 45 1.37 -5.77 7.84
C ARG A 45 0.92 -6.63 6.66
N ALA A 46 -0.37 -6.95 6.58
CA ALA A 46 -0.93 -7.72 5.47
C ALA A 46 -0.78 -6.98 4.12
N LEU A 47 -0.84 -5.64 4.12
CA LEU A 47 -0.60 -4.83 2.93
C LEU A 47 0.85 -4.96 2.43
N ALA A 48 1.83 -4.96 3.34
CA ALA A 48 3.23 -5.18 3.00
C ALA A 48 3.43 -6.57 2.40
N GLU A 49 2.98 -7.61 3.12
CA GLU A 49 3.08 -9.02 2.69
C GLU A 49 2.44 -9.23 1.29
N PHE A 50 1.28 -8.62 1.02
CA PHE A 50 0.60 -8.71 -0.27
C PHE A 50 1.37 -8.05 -1.42
N HIS A 51 2.11 -6.96 -1.17
CA HIS A 51 2.87 -6.26 -2.21
C HIS A 51 4.28 -6.81 -2.43
N GLU A 52 4.89 -7.46 -1.43
CA GLU A 52 6.12 -8.24 -1.60
C GLU A 52 5.92 -9.38 -2.61
N ASP A 53 4.79 -10.07 -2.53
CA ASP A 53 4.48 -11.25 -3.35
C ASP A 53 4.05 -10.92 -4.79
N SER A 54 3.29 -9.84 -5.01
CA SER A 54 2.57 -9.61 -6.28
C SER A 54 3.05 -8.44 -7.16
N ARG A 55 3.80 -7.45 -6.64
CA ARG A 55 4.11 -6.22 -7.42
C ARG A 55 5.51 -5.63 -7.24
N PHE A 56 6.23 -5.97 -6.18
CA PHE A 56 7.57 -5.43 -5.91
C PHE A 56 8.68 -6.49 -6.03
N GLY A 57 8.34 -7.78 -6.05
CA GLY A 57 9.27 -8.88 -6.30
C GLY A 57 9.59 -9.09 -7.79
N ARG A 58 10.87 -8.84 -8.13
CA ARG A 58 11.58 -9.04 -9.42
C ARG A 58 10.90 -8.48 -10.67
#